data_AF-A0A3S0K816-F1
#
_entry.id   AF-A0A3S0K816-F1
#
_cell.length_a   1.000
_cell.length_b   1.000
_cell.length_c   1.000
_cell.angle_alpha   90.00
_cell.angle_beta   90.00
_cell.angle_gamma   90.00
#
_symmetry.space_group_name_H-M   'P 1'
#
loop_
_entity.id
_entity.type
_entity.pdbx_description
1 polymer ?
#
loop_
_entity_poly.entity_id
_entity_poly.type
_entity_poly.pdbx_seq_one_letter_code
_entity_poly.pdbx_strand_id
1 'polypeptide(L)'
;MSFSTAELVALLRRYQAAVLEAVALMRRHDFSTTLLAIYRSGPLGPAGRARYEFHGSGCLVRLPDGHCVDFDFGFDERHEAARVDMLDPGFVQDYYEQLHGPATNSTTLFLALKAGMEALARAGVLVQPDVDYPRFCFATDWHNPQPATFSPNAVPLGDEPALLAQLDRFCYQLY
;
A
#
# COMPACT_ATOMS: atom_id res chain seq x y z
N MET A 1 -23.91 9.15 -0.16
CA MET A 1 -23.11 8.86 1.05
C MET A 1 -22.14 10.01 1.23
N SER A 2 -21.97 10.56 2.43
CA SER A 2 -21.05 11.66 2.69
C SER A 2 -20.34 11.42 4.02
N PHE A 3 -19.03 11.56 4.05
CA PHE A 3 -18.24 11.56 5.27
C PHE A 3 -18.12 13.00 5.79
N SER A 4 -18.22 13.19 7.10
CA SER A 4 -17.63 14.39 7.70
C SER A 4 -16.10 14.32 7.56
N THR A 5 -15.44 15.48 7.62
CA THR A 5 -13.98 15.56 7.58
C THR A 5 -13.33 14.72 8.69
N ALA A 6 -13.90 14.73 9.89
CA ALA A 6 -13.38 13.97 11.03
C ALA A 6 -13.51 12.45 10.82
N GLU A 7 -14.65 11.98 10.32
CA GLU A 7 -14.86 10.55 10.03
C GLU A 7 -13.90 10.06 8.94
N LEU A 8 -13.72 10.85 7.87
CA LEU A 8 -12.80 10.48 6.80
C LEU A 8 -11.36 10.41 7.31
N VAL A 9 -10.90 11.42 8.04
CA VAL A 9 -9.53 11.41 8.61
C VAL A 9 -9.33 10.22 9.55
N ALA A 10 -10.32 9.90 10.39
CA ALA A 10 -10.25 8.76 11.29
C ALA A 10 -10.17 7.42 10.53
N LEU A 11 -10.96 7.27 9.47
CA LEU A 11 -10.92 6.10 8.60
C LEU A 11 -9.54 5.93 7.95
N LEU A 12 -9.01 7.00 7.35
CA LEU A 12 -7.71 6.98 6.67
C LEU A 12 -6.56 6.65 7.64
N ARG A 13 -6.58 7.22 8.86
CA ARG A 13 -5.57 6.89 9.89
C ARG A 13 -5.68 5.45 10.36
N ARG A 14 -6.91 4.92 10.49
CA ARG A 14 -7.12 3.52 10.88
C ARG A 14 -6.62 2.55 9.80
N TYR A 15 -6.91 2.84 8.53
CA TYR A 15 -6.37 2.08 7.40
C TYR A 15 -4.84 2.11 7.39
N GLN A 16 -4.23 3.30 7.49
CA GLN A 16 -2.78 3.46 7.53
C GLN A 16 -2.14 2.67 8.67
N ALA A 17 -2.73 2.70 9.87
CA ALA A 17 -2.25 1.92 11.00
C ALA A 17 -2.30 0.41 10.73
N ALA A 18 -3.35 -0.06 10.08
CA ALA A 18 -3.50 -1.47 9.70
C ALA A 18 -2.46 -1.89 8.64
N VAL A 19 -2.13 -1.02 7.68
CA VAL A 19 -1.05 -1.25 6.71
C VAL A 19 0.30 -1.33 7.42
N LEU A 20 0.59 -0.41 8.34
CA LEU A 20 1.84 -0.43 9.11
C LEU A 20 1.97 -1.69 9.97
N GLU A 21 0.87 -2.17 10.55
CA GLU A 21 0.84 -3.45 11.26
C GLU A 21 1.14 -4.64 10.34
N ALA A 22 0.49 -4.68 9.17
CA ALA A 22 0.74 -5.69 8.14
C ALA A 22 2.21 -5.72 7.69
N VAL A 23 2.77 -4.55 7.39
CA VAL A 23 4.18 -4.40 7.00
C VAL A 23 5.12 -4.80 8.13
N ALA A 24 4.82 -4.43 9.38
CA ALA A 24 5.61 -4.83 10.53
C ALA A 24 5.59 -6.36 10.73
N LEU A 25 4.45 -7.00 10.48
CA LEU A 25 4.33 -8.45 10.51
C LEU A 25 5.16 -9.10 9.39
N MET A 26 5.08 -8.58 8.16
CA MET A 26 5.89 -9.05 7.04
C MET A 26 7.40 -8.91 7.34
N ARG A 27 7.85 -7.77 7.87
CA ARG A 27 9.27 -7.52 8.19
C ARG A 27 9.87 -8.54 9.15
N ARG A 28 9.09 -9.05 10.12
CA ARG A 28 9.56 -10.09 11.07
C ARG A 28 9.87 -11.44 10.41
N HIS A 29 9.52 -11.59 9.13
CA HIS A 29 9.66 -12.82 8.36
C HIS A 29 10.55 -12.64 7.11
N ASP A 30 11.38 -11.60 7.09
CA ASP A 30 12.41 -11.34 6.05
C ASP A 30 11.89 -11.42 4.60
N PHE A 31 10.76 -10.76 4.31
CA PHE A 31 10.26 -10.70 2.93
C PHE A 31 11.08 -9.77 2.05
N SER A 32 11.40 -10.29 0.85
CA SER A 32 11.94 -9.52 -0.26
C SER A 32 10.79 -8.99 -1.12
N THR A 33 10.86 -7.71 -1.51
CA THR A 33 9.94 -7.03 -2.44
C THR A 33 10.42 -7.07 -3.90
N THR A 34 11.41 -7.90 -4.22
CA THR A 34 11.90 -8.07 -5.61
C THR A 34 10.78 -8.53 -6.56
N LEU A 35 10.92 -8.26 -7.86
CA LEU A 35 9.94 -8.65 -8.88
C LEU A 35 9.61 -10.15 -8.90
N LEU A 36 10.54 -11.02 -8.46
CA LEU A 36 10.32 -12.47 -8.29
C LEU A 36 9.41 -12.82 -7.09
N ALA A 37 9.10 -11.86 -6.23
CA ALA A 37 8.21 -12.00 -5.08
C ALA A 37 6.76 -11.63 -5.39
N ILE A 38 6.46 -10.96 -6.52
CA ILE A 38 5.13 -10.41 -6.85
C ILE A 38 4.02 -11.46 -7.06
N TYR A 39 4.38 -12.74 -7.08
CA TYR A 39 3.45 -13.88 -7.18
C TYR A 39 3.55 -14.85 -5.99
N ARG A 40 4.14 -14.40 -4.87
CA ARG A 40 4.28 -15.23 -3.67
C ARG A 40 3.12 -15.01 -2.72
N SER A 41 2.65 -16.10 -2.13
CA SER A 41 1.75 -16.09 -0.99
C SER A 41 2.24 -17.08 0.05
N GLY A 42 1.90 -16.84 1.32
CA GLY A 42 2.37 -17.73 2.38
C GLY A 42 1.88 -17.34 3.77
N PRO A 43 2.10 -18.22 4.75
CA PRO A 43 1.79 -17.94 6.14
C PRO A 43 2.72 -16.86 6.71
N LEU A 44 2.15 -16.03 7.58
CA LEU A 44 2.85 -15.11 8.48
C LEU A 44 2.68 -15.63 9.91
N GLY A 45 3.79 -15.73 10.65
CA GLY A 45 3.82 -16.16 12.05
C GLY A 45 3.80 -17.68 12.28
N PRO A 46 4.04 -18.12 13.53
CA PRO A 46 4.28 -19.53 13.89
C PRO A 46 3.11 -20.50 13.72
N ALA A 47 1.95 -20.04 13.26
CA ALA A 47 0.73 -20.84 13.14
C ALA A 47 -0.07 -20.57 11.86
N GLY A 48 0.47 -19.78 10.92
CA GLY A 48 -0.22 -19.43 9.67
C GLY A 48 -1.58 -18.73 9.85
N ARG A 49 -1.82 -18.13 11.02
CA ARG A 49 -3.05 -17.36 11.33
C ARG A 49 -3.11 -16.04 10.58
N ALA A 50 -1.95 -15.50 10.21
CA ALA A 50 -1.86 -14.44 9.23
C ALA A 50 -1.28 -14.98 7.94
N ARG A 51 -1.58 -14.32 6.81
CA ARG A 51 -1.10 -14.72 5.48
C ARG A 51 -0.86 -13.48 4.63
N TYR A 52 0.11 -13.56 3.74
CA TYR A 52 0.34 -12.55 2.72
C TYR A 52 0.07 -13.12 1.34
N GLU A 53 -0.29 -12.26 0.41
CA GLU A 53 -0.41 -12.53 -1.01
C GLU A 53 0.06 -11.28 -1.76
N PHE A 54 1.19 -11.37 -2.45
CA PHE A 54 1.65 -10.29 -3.31
C PHE A 54 0.82 -10.25 -4.60
N HIS A 55 0.61 -9.03 -5.10
CA HIS A 55 0.01 -8.78 -6.40
C HIS A 55 0.65 -7.52 -6.98
N GLY A 56 1.16 -7.60 -8.21
CA GLY A 56 1.82 -6.46 -8.85
C GLY A 56 2.87 -5.78 -7.96
N SER A 57 2.68 -4.49 -7.69
CA SER A 57 3.53 -3.68 -6.78
C SER A 57 3.00 -3.61 -5.35
N GLY A 58 2.12 -4.51 -4.93
CA GLY A 58 1.38 -4.45 -3.67
C GLY A 58 1.28 -5.79 -2.96
N CYS A 59 0.60 -5.79 -1.83
CA CYS A 59 0.38 -6.97 -1.02
C CYS A 59 -0.92 -6.90 -0.22
N LEU A 60 -1.68 -7.98 -0.31
CA LEU A 60 -2.80 -8.27 0.57
C LEU A 60 -2.29 -9.04 1.78
N VAL A 61 -2.55 -8.54 2.98
CA VAL A 61 -2.23 -9.22 4.24
C VAL A 61 -3.51 -9.52 5.00
N ARG A 62 -3.76 -10.81 5.25
CA ARG A 62 -4.77 -11.26 6.20
C ARG A 62 -4.15 -11.30 7.59
N LEU A 63 -4.67 -10.49 8.50
CA LEU A 63 -4.25 -10.37 9.89
C LEU A 63 -4.81 -11.51 10.75
N PRO A 64 -4.24 -11.77 11.94
CA PRO A 64 -4.68 -12.88 12.81
C PRO A 64 -6.13 -12.80 13.29
N ASP A 65 -6.72 -11.60 13.30
CA ASP A 65 -8.12 -11.35 13.66
C ASP A 65 -9.10 -11.57 12.49
N GLY A 66 -8.58 -11.91 11.32
CA GLY A 66 -9.35 -12.20 10.10
C GLY A 66 -9.53 -11.01 9.18
N HIS A 67 -9.18 -9.79 9.60
CA HIS A 67 -9.19 -8.61 8.74
C HIS A 67 -8.13 -8.71 7.65
N CYS A 68 -8.46 -8.22 6.46
CA CYS A 68 -7.52 -8.10 5.36
C CYS A 68 -7.17 -6.63 5.13
N VAL A 69 -5.89 -6.38 4.87
CA VAL A 69 -5.40 -5.06 4.49
C VAL A 69 -4.69 -5.20 3.17
N ASP A 70 -5.19 -4.49 2.16
CA ASP A 70 -4.55 -4.38 0.86
C ASP A 70 -3.84 -3.04 0.74
N PHE A 71 -2.66 -3.02 0.12
CA PHE A 71 -1.85 -1.83 -0.09
C PHE A 71 -0.79 -2.03 -1.17
N ASP A 72 -0.40 -0.92 -1.79
CA ASP A 72 0.73 -0.88 -2.71
C ASP A 72 2.01 -0.37 -2.03
N PHE A 73 3.15 -0.93 -2.43
CA PHE A 73 4.45 -0.34 -2.21
C PHE A 73 4.60 0.82 -3.21
N GLY A 74 4.12 2.01 -2.82
CA GLY A 74 4.34 3.23 -3.59
C GLY A 74 5.84 3.49 -3.77
N PHE A 75 6.21 4.25 -4.80
CA PHE A 75 7.59 4.70 -5.00
C PHE A 75 7.64 6.22 -4.86
N ASP A 76 8.61 6.71 -4.10
CA ASP A 76 8.89 8.13 -3.98
C ASP A 76 10.21 8.44 -4.68
N GLU A 77 10.12 8.99 -5.90
CA GLU A 77 11.28 9.36 -6.72
C GLU A 77 12.20 10.37 -6.01
N ARG A 78 11.65 11.23 -5.13
CA ARG A 78 12.45 12.25 -4.43
C ARG A 78 13.33 11.65 -3.34
N HIS A 79 12.90 10.53 -2.77
CA HIS A 79 13.60 9.85 -1.69
C HIS A 79 14.19 8.49 -2.11
N GLU A 80 14.07 8.13 -3.39
CA GLU A 80 14.50 6.86 -3.99
C GLU A 80 14.08 5.64 -3.14
N ALA A 81 12.88 5.69 -2.55
CA ALA A 81 12.45 4.75 -1.54
C ALA A 81 11.03 4.24 -1.79
N ALA A 82 10.82 2.96 -1.47
CA ALA A 82 9.49 2.38 -1.37
C ALA A 82 8.73 2.97 -0.17
N ARG A 83 7.42 3.16 -0.33
CA ARG A 83 6.51 3.71 0.67
C ARG A 83 5.30 2.80 0.84
N VAL A 84 4.84 2.67 2.08
CA VAL A 84 3.67 1.85 2.44
C VAL A 84 2.59 2.66 3.13
N ASP A 85 2.79 3.95 3.25
CA ASP A 85 1.91 4.91 3.91
C ASP A 85 1.09 5.73 2.91
N MET A 86 1.10 5.31 1.65
CA MET A 86 0.24 5.85 0.59
C MET A 86 -1.19 5.31 0.76
N LEU A 87 -2.15 6.18 0.49
CA LEU A 87 -3.58 5.96 0.64
C LEU A 87 -4.19 5.92 -0.75
N ASP A 88 -4.63 4.73 -1.17
CA ASP A 88 -5.41 4.56 -2.40
C ASP A 88 -6.92 4.50 -2.04
N PRO A 89 -7.80 5.30 -2.69
CA PRO A 89 -9.22 5.27 -2.43
C PRO A 89 -9.86 3.90 -2.60
N GLY A 90 -9.37 3.06 -3.52
CA GLY A 90 -9.83 1.70 -3.72
C GLY A 90 -9.49 0.80 -2.54
N PHE A 91 -8.24 0.82 -2.07
CA PHE A 91 -7.87 0.02 -0.89
C PHE A 91 -8.54 0.52 0.39
N VAL A 92 -8.75 1.84 0.53
CA VAL A 92 -9.51 2.42 1.64
C VAL A 92 -10.98 2.01 1.57
N GLN A 93 -11.57 1.93 0.37
CA GLN A 93 -12.93 1.42 0.18
C GLN A 93 -13.04 -0.03 0.64
N ASP A 94 -12.15 -0.91 0.18
CA ASP A 94 -12.16 -2.31 0.55
C ASP A 94 -12.02 -2.49 2.08
N TYR A 95 -11.18 -1.67 2.70
CA TYR A 95 -11.05 -1.64 4.15
C TYR A 95 -12.33 -1.15 4.86
N TYR A 96 -12.98 -0.12 4.33
CA TYR A 96 -14.26 0.37 4.85
C TYR A 96 -15.34 -0.71 4.78
N GLU A 97 -15.48 -1.39 3.64
CA GLU A 97 -16.49 -2.42 3.44
C GLU A 97 -16.24 -3.65 4.32
N GLN A 98 -14.99 -3.95 4.68
CA GLN A 98 -14.68 -4.96 5.68
C GLN A 98 -15.13 -4.59 7.11
N LEU A 99 -15.08 -3.31 7.47
CA LEU A 99 -15.47 -2.85 8.80
C LEU A 99 -16.98 -2.66 8.95
N HIS A 100 -17.67 -2.29 7.86
CA HIS A 100 -19.06 -1.84 7.91
C HIS A 100 -20.02 -2.72 7.09
N GLY A 101 -19.50 -3.74 6.40
CA GLY A 101 -20.23 -4.52 5.43
C GLY A 101 -20.18 -3.88 4.03
N PRO A 102 -20.56 -4.64 2.99
CA PRO A 102 -20.52 -4.17 1.61
C PRO A 102 -21.43 -2.96 1.44
N ALA A 103 -20.94 -1.93 0.74
CA ALA A 103 -21.77 -0.79 0.42
C ALA A 103 -22.88 -1.22 -0.54
N THR A 104 -24.07 -0.61 -0.43
CA THR A 104 -25.14 -0.83 -1.40
C THR A 104 -24.72 -0.41 -2.83
N ASN A 105 -23.77 0.51 -2.94
CA ASN A 105 -23.19 0.95 -4.20
C ASN A 105 -21.70 1.30 -4.00
N SER A 106 -20.83 0.33 -4.27
CA SER A 106 -19.37 0.44 -4.11
C SER A 106 -18.77 1.56 -4.96
N THR A 107 -19.28 1.81 -6.18
CA THR A 107 -18.84 2.94 -7.02
C THR A 107 -19.14 4.29 -6.38
N THR A 108 -20.30 4.43 -5.74
CA THR A 108 -20.65 5.67 -5.01
C THR A 108 -19.76 5.88 -3.79
N LEU A 109 -19.42 4.80 -3.08
CA LEU A 109 -18.47 4.86 -1.97
C LEU A 109 -17.08 5.27 -2.46
N PHE A 110 -16.57 4.64 -3.51
CA PHE A 110 -15.29 4.99 -4.15
C PHE A 110 -15.20 6.48 -4.48
N LEU A 111 -16.21 6.99 -5.22
CA LEU A 111 -16.24 8.38 -5.64
C LEU A 111 -16.32 9.35 -4.45
N ALA A 112 -17.06 8.99 -3.39
CA ALA A 112 -17.15 9.79 -2.17
C ALA A 112 -15.81 9.83 -1.41
N LEU A 113 -15.12 8.69 -1.30
CA LEU A 113 -13.79 8.62 -0.68
C LEU A 113 -12.77 9.43 -1.48
N LYS A 114 -12.70 9.23 -2.80
CA LYS A 114 -11.81 9.97 -3.69
C LYS A 114 -12.03 11.48 -3.59
N ALA A 115 -13.28 11.94 -3.75
CA ALA A 115 -13.61 13.36 -3.66
C ALA A 115 -13.29 13.95 -2.27
N GLY A 116 -13.50 13.18 -1.20
CA GLY A 116 -13.13 13.57 0.16
C GLY A 116 -11.61 13.70 0.34
N MET A 117 -10.83 12.75 -0.16
CA MET A 117 -9.37 12.76 -0.10
C MET A 117 -8.79 13.93 -0.92
N GLU A 118 -9.35 14.21 -2.10
CA GLU A 118 -8.99 15.41 -2.88
C GLU A 118 -9.32 16.71 -2.15
N ALA A 119 -10.45 16.77 -1.43
CA ALA A 119 -10.79 17.93 -0.61
C ALA A 119 -9.81 18.12 0.56
N LEU A 120 -9.39 17.02 1.21
CA LEU A 120 -8.35 17.05 2.23
C LEU A 120 -6.99 17.47 1.65
N ALA A 121 -6.67 17.08 0.42
CA ALA A 121 -5.46 17.51 -0.27
C ALA A 121 -5.47 19.01 -0.57
N ARG A 122 -6.58 19.56 -1.08
CA ARG A 122 -6.76 21.01 -1.28
C ARG A 122 -6.67 21.81 0.03
N ALA A 123 -7.06 21.19 1.15
CA ALA A 123 -6.96 21.78 2.48
C ALA A 123 -5.55 21.64 3.10
N GLY A 124 -4.60 20.99 2.42
CA GLY A 124 -3.24 20.77 2.92
C GLY A 124 -3.12 19.69 4.01
N VAL A 125 -4.17 18.90 4.24
CA VAL A 125 -4.14 17.78 5.21
C VAL A 125 -3.47 16.56 4.59
N LEU A 126 -3.76 16.30 3.30
CA LEU A 126 -3.10 15.28 2.50
C LEU A 126 -2.19 15.93 1.45
N VAL A 127 -1.23 15.16 0.97
CA VAL A 127 -0.41 15.45 -0.21
C VAL A 127 -0.77 14.40 -1.26
N GLN A 128 -1.02 14.86 -2.48
CA GLN A 128 -1.13 14.01 -3.67
C GLN A 128 0.15 14.23 -4.50
N PRO A 129 1.15 13.35 -4.41
CA PRO A 129 2.44 13.56 -5.06
C PRO A 129 2.40 13.41 -6.58
N ASP A 130 1.49 12.57 -7.08
CA ASP A 130 1.23 12.35 -8.50
C ASP A 130 -0.24 12.70 -8.79
N VAL A 131 -0.47 13.65 -9.70
CA VAL A 131 -1.82 14.08 -10.06
C VAL A 131 -2.55 13.08 -10.93
N ASP A 132 -1.82 12.23 -11.66
CA ASP A 132 -2.36 11.24 -12.59
C ASP A 132 -2.73 9.93 -11.88
N TYR A 133 -2.16 9.70 -10.69
CA TYR A 133 -2.45 8.55 -9.85
C TYR A 133 -3.19 8.97 -8.57
N PRO A 134 -4.36 8.39 -8.23
CA PRO A 134 -5.16 8.83 -7.10
C PRO A 134 -4.61 8.36 -5.74
N ARG A 135 -3.30 8.45 -5.51
CA ARG A 135 -2.67 8.08 -4.24
C ARG A 135 -2.36 9.33 -3.42
N PHE A 136 -2.64 9.24 -2.13
CA PHE A 136 -2.47 10.35 -1.19
C PHE A 136 -1.56 9.93 -0.03
N CYS A 137 -1.00 10.89 0.69
CA CYS A 137 -0.34 10.65 1.97
C CYS A 137 -0.71 11.78 2.92
N PHE A 138 -0.68 11.56 4.22
CA PHE A 138 -0.81 12.69 5.15
C PHE A 138 0.38 13.63 4.99
N ALA A 139 0.13 14.95 4.97
CA ALA A 139 1.19 15.94 4.80
C ALA A 139 2.28 15.81 5.88
N THR A 140 1.91 15.40 7.09
CA THR A 140 2.83 15.13 8.20
C THR A 140 3.77 13.95 7.91
N ASP A 141 3.28 12.90 7.27
CA ASP A 141 4.04 11.70 6.94
C ASP A 141 4.82 11.88 5.62
N TRP A 142 4.35 12.74 4.72
CA TRP A 142 5.04 13.09 3.49
C TRP A 142 6.40 13.76 3.75
N HIS A 143 6.47 14.65 4.74
CA HIS A 143 7.70 15.36 5.09
C HIS A 143 8.64 14.57 6.00
N ASN A 144 8.14 13.52 6.64
CA ASN A 144 8.91 12.62 7.49
C ASN A 144 8.48 11.18 7.20
N PRO A 145 8.85 10.65 6.01
CA PRO A 145 8.41 9.33 5.61
C PRO A 145 8.91 8.35 6.67
N GLN A 146 8.01 7.57 7.29
CA GLN A 146 8.48 6.39 8.00
C GLN A 146 9.12 5.51 6.94
N PRO A 147 10.44 5.26 6.99
CA PRO A 147 11.05 4.47 5.96
C PRO A 147 10.42 3.09 6.01
N ALA A 148 9.71 2.74 4.94
CA ALA A 148 9.52 1.35 4.57
C ALA A 148 10.88 0.85 4.05
N THR A 149 11.95 0.88 4.86
CA THR A 149 13.17 0.15 4.56
C THR A 149 12.81 -1.34 4.57
N PHE A 150 12.32 -1.83 3.45
CA PHE A 150 12.67 -3.13 2.95
C PHE A 150 14.09 -2.94 2.46
N SER A 151 15.08 -3.42 3.20
CA SER A 151 16.44 -3.46 2.66
C SER A 151 16.43 -4.50 1.54
N PRO A 152 16.67 -4.15 0.26
CA PRO A 152 16.83 -5.15 -0.80
C PRO A 152 18.13 -5.97 -0.63
N ASN A 153 18.97 -5.64 0.35
CA ASN A 153 20.30 -6.24 0.51
C ASN A 153 20.33 -7.28 1.63
N ALA A 154 20.01 -8.52 1.28
CA ALA A 154 20.62 -9.71 1.88
C ALA A 154 20.86 -10.84 0.85
N VAL A 155 21.09 -10.48 -0.41
CA VAL A 155 21.70 -11.38 -1.41
C VAL A 155 22.94 -10.66 -1.94
N PRO A 156 24.15 -11.23 -1.85
CA PRO A 156 25.32 -10.66 -2.50
C PRO A 156 25.02 -10.51 -3.99
N LEU A 157 25.11 -9.29 -4.51
CA LEU A 157 25.00 -8.97 -5.93
C LEU A 157 26.20 -9.57 -6.67
N GLY A 158 26.12 -10.87 -6.95
CA GLY A 158 26.87 -11.50 -8.02
C GLY A 158 26.15 -11.20 -9.33
N ASP A 159 26.78 -10.38 -10.16
CA ASP A 159 26.43 -10.10 -11.56
C ASP A 159 25.06 -9.44 -11.84
N GLU A 160 24.88 -8.26 -11.26
CA GLU A 160 23.77 -7.31 -11.45
C GLU A 160 23.51 -6.82 -12.90
N PRO A 161 24.48 -6.72 -13.84
CA PRO A 161 24.21 -6.22 -15.19
C PRO A 161 23.31 -7.13 -16.04
N ALA A 162 23.31 -8.44 -15.79
CA ALA A 162 22.49 -9.39 -16.55
C ALA A 162 21.01 -9.36 -16.12
N LEU A 163 20.73 -9.02 -14.86
CA LEU A 163 19.39 -8.95 -14.29
C LEU A 163 18.67 -7.68 -14.75
N LEU A 164 19.35 -6.53 -14.75
CA LEU A 164 18.81 -5.27 -15.28
C LEU A 164 18.52 -5.36 -16.78
N ALA A 165 19.38 -6.02 -17.56
CA ALA A 165 19.15 -6.26 -18.99
C ALA A 165 17.99 -7.23 -19.29
N GLN A 166 17.64 -8.13 -18.36
CA GLN A 166 16.45 -8.98 -18.47
C GLN A 166 15.16 -8.25 -18.08
N LEU A 167 15.23 -7.32 -17.12
CA LEU A 167 14.10 -6.50 -16.68
C LEU A 167 13.69 -5.46 -17.74
N ASP A 168 14.66 -4.83 -18.42
CA ASP A 168 14.39 -3.92 -19.53
C ASP A 168 13.69 -4.62 -20.71
N ARG A 169 13.94 -5.92 -20.93
CA ARG A 169 13.24 -6.69 -21.96
C ARG A 169 11.80 -7.05 -21.60
N PHE A 170 11.47 -7.16 -20.32
CA PHE A 170 10.13 -7.58 -19.88
C PHE A 170 9.16 -6.40 -19.76
N CYS A 171 9.64 -5.22 -19.33
CA CYS A 171 8.81 -4.02 -19.26
C CYS A 171 8.37 -3.49 -20.63
N TYR A 172 9.12 -3.80 -21.71
CA TYR A 172 8.78 -3.39 -23.07
C TYR A 172 7.91 -4.38 -23.87
N GLN A 173 7.45 -5.49 -23.27
CA GLN A 173 6.59 -6.47 -23.96
C GLN A 173 5.11 -6.44 -23.52
N LEU A 174 4.71 -5.47 -22.70
CA LEU A 174 3.33 -5.26 -22.28
C LEU A 174 2.67 -4.00 -22.89
N TYR A 175 3.24 -3.46 -23.97
CA TYR A 175 2.60 -2.50 -24.87
C TYR A 175 2.64 -3.00 -26.31
#